data_AF-A0A6H2CZC4-F1
#
_entry.id   AF-A0A6H2CZC4-F1
#
_cell.length_a   1.000
_cell.length_b   1.000
_cell.length_c   1.000
_cell.angle_alpha   90.00
_cell.angle_beta   90.00
_cell.angle_gamma   90.00
#
_symmetry.space_group_name_H-M   'P 1'
#
loop_
_entity.id
_entity.type
_entity.pdbx_description
1 polymer ?
#
loop_
_entity_poly.entity_id
_entity_poly.type
_entity_poly.pdbx_seq_one_letter_code
_entity_poly.pdbx_strand_id
1 'polypeptide(L)' 'MAKEKCGNCNGTGMADCPMEYGGRCPDNCPACGGKQKVKCQDCKGTGKVDA' A
#
# COMPACT_ATOMS: atom_id res chain seq x y z
N MET A 1 1.24 5.64 -23.60
CA MET A 1 0.60 5.64 -22.27
C MET A 1 1.66 6.08 -21.29
N ALA A 2 1.58 7.30 -20.78
CA ALA A 2 2.53 7.79 -19.79
C ALA A 2 2.14 7.19 -18.43
N LYS A 3 3.09 6.59 -17.72
CA LYS A 3 2.85 6.06 -16.37
C LYS A 3 3.29 7.10 -15.37
N GLU A 4 2.35 7.65 -14.64
CA GLU A 4 2.61 8.60 -13.57
C GLU A 4 2.80 7.90 -12.23
N LYS A 5 3.59 8.50 -11.33
CA LYS A 5 3.80 7.94 -10.00
C LYS A 5 2.46 7.96 -9.26
N CYS A 6 2.07 6.80 -8.73
CA CYS A 6 0.91 6.73 -7.87
C CYS A 6 1.16 7.60 -6.63
N GLY A 7 0.39 8.69 -6.52
CA GLY A 7 0.51 9.67 -5.43
C GLY A 7 0.26 9.03 -4.06
N ASN A 8 -0.66 8.07 -4.00
CA ASN A 8 -1.05 7.42 -2.76
C ASN A 8 0.05 6.55 -2.13
N CYS A 9 1.04 6.10 -2.92
CA CYS A 9 2.21 5.40 -2.41
C CYS A 9 3.54 6.05 -2.80
N ASN A 10 3.52 7.27 -3.32
CA ASN A 10 4.69 8.02 -3.80
C ASN A 10 5.60 7.24 -4.76
N GLY A 11 5.03 6.35 -5.57
CA GLY A 11 5.80 5.51 -6.49
C GLY A 11 6.35 4.20 -5.93
N THR A 12 6.15 3.89 -4.65
CA THR A 12 6.73 2.69 -4.00
C THR A 12 5.94 1.41 -4.27
N GLY A 13 4.65 1.52 -4.60
CA GLY A 13 3.73 0.39 -4.72
C GLY A 13 3.22 -0.15 -3.39
N MET A 14 3.71 0.37 -2.26
CA MET A 14 3.27 -0.05 -0.93
C MET A 14 2.71 1.16 -0.19
N ALA A 15 1.54 0.97 0.43
CA ALA A 15 0.95 1.94 1.34
C ALA A 15 1.04 1.40 2.76
N ASP A 16 1.01 2.28 3.75
CA ASP A 16 0.88 1.86 5.14
C ASP A 16 -0.46 1.16 5.36
N CYS A 17 -0.46 0.20 6.28
CA CYS A 17 -1.69 -0.51 6.64
C CYS A 17 -2.73 0.52 7.13
N PRO A 18 -3.93 0.59 6.51
CA PRO A 18 -4.97 1.53 6.93
C PRO A 18 -5.51 1.22 8.33
N MET A 19 -5.22 0.03 8.85
CA MET A 19 -5.54 -0.34 10.22
C MET A 19 -4.35 -0.04 11.14
N GLU A 20 -4.57 0.87 12.07
CA GLU A 20 -3.63 1.24 13.10
C GLU A 20 -3.90 0.39 14.35
N TYR A 21 -2.96 -0.47 14.71
CA TYR A 21 -3.10 -1.38 15.87
C TYR A 21 -2.44 -0.82 17.14
N GLY A 22 -2.09 0.47 17.17
CA GLY A 22 -1.34 1.08 18.29
C GLY A 22 0.04 0.43 18.55
N GLY A 23 0.54 -0.35 17.58
CA GLY A 23 1.71 -1.21 17.71
C GLY A 23 1.96 -2.02 16.43
N ARG A 24 2.65 -3.16 16.54
CA ARG A 24 2.89 -4.04 15.39
C ARG A 24 1.55 -4.61 14.89
N CYS A 25 1.26 -4.44 13.60
CA CYS A 25 0.10 -5.03 12.93
C CYS A 25 0.12 -6.56 13.19
N PRO A 26 -0.94 -7.16 13.75
CA PRO A 26 -0.95 -8.59 14.06
C PRO A 26 -0.88 -9.43 12.78
N ASP A 27 -0.29 -10.63 12.86
CA ASP A 27 -0.17 -11.55 11.71
C ASP A 27 -1.52 -11.89 11.06
N ASN A 28 -2.59 -11.89 11.88
CA ASN A 28 -3.96 -12.08 11.42
C ASN A 28 -4.65 -10.82 10.90
N CYS A 29 -3.93 -9.72 10.67
CA CYS A 29 -4.54 -8.49 10.17
C CYS A 29 -5.17 -8.76 8.79
N PRO A 30 -6.49 -8.55 8.62
CA PRO A 30 -7.17 -8.81 7.34
C PRO A 30 -6.70 -7.85 6.23
N ALA A 31 -6.09 -6.72 6.58
CA ALA A 31 -5.53 -5.77 5.63
C ALA A 31 -4.06 -6.09 5.28
N CYS A 32 -3.18 -6.24 6.28
CA CYS A 32 -1.73 -6.33 6.11
C CYS A 32 -1.13 -7.73 6.29
N GLY A 33 -1.85 -8.67 6.91
CA GLY A 33 -1.34 -9.98 7.30
C GLY A 33 -0.04 -9.91 8.12
N GLY A 34 0.04 -8.99 9.08
CA GLY A 34 1.23 -8.76 9.91
C GLY A 34 2.35 -7.91 9.30
N LYS A 35 2.26 -7.54 8.02
CA LYS A 35 3.37 -6.86 7.32
C LYS A 35 3.51 -5.38 7.61
N GLN A 36 2.55 -4.77 8.33
CA GLN A 36 2.40 -3.31 8.56
C GLN A 36 2.26 -2.43 7.30
N LYS A 37 2.62 -2.95 6.12
CA LYS A 37 2.41 -2.33 4.82
C LYS A 37 1.52 -3.22 3.97
N VAL A 38 0.67 -2.57 3.18
CA VAL A 38 -0.23 -3.20 2.22
C VAL A 38 0.15 -2.79 0.81
N LYS A 39 -0.24 -3.59 -0.19
CA LYS A 39 -0.15 -3.12 -1.58
C LYS A 39 -1.02 -1.88 -1.71
N CYS A 40 -0.46 -0.84 -2.31
CA CYS A 40 -1.23 0.34 -2.63
C CYS A 40 -2.37 -0.07 -3.58
N GLN A 41 -3.62 0.11 -3.14
CA GLN A 41 -4.79 -0.33 -3.90
C GLN A 41 -4.96 0.45 -5.20
N ASP A 42 -4.53 1.71 -5.19
CA ASP A 42 -4.64 2.66 -6.29
C ASP A 42 -3.82 2.21 -7.51
N CYS A 43 -2.55 1.84 -7.28
CA CYS A 43 -1.69 1.28 -8.32
C CYS A 43 -1.57 -0.24 -8.29
N LYS A 44 -2.39 -0.94 -7.49
CA LYS A 44 -2.35 -2.41 -7.31
C LYS A 44 -0.95 -2.98 -6.97
N GLY A 45 -0.07 -2.17 -6.38
CA GLY A 45 1.29 -2.56 -6.06
C GLY A 45 2.35 -2.30 -7.15
N THR A 46 2.00 -1.65 -8.26
CA THR A 46 2.96 -1.33 -9.33
C THR A 46 3.77 -0.07 -9.05
N GLY A 47 3.29 0.78 -8.13
CA GLY A 47 3.83 2.11 -7.86
C GLY A 47 3.49 3.15 -8.94
N LYS A 48 2.76 2.79 -9.98
CA LYS A 48 2.47 3.68 -11.11
C LYS A 48 1.03 3.50 -11.55
N VAL A 49 0.35 4.60 -11.83
CA VAL A 49 -0.97 4.60 -12.47
C VAL A 49 -0.84 5.10 -13.89
N ASP A 50 -1.74 4.69 -14.76
CA ASP A 50 -1.81 5.22 -16.12
C ASP A 50 -2.46 6.62 -16.04
N ALA A 51 -1.75 7.60 -16.61
CA ALA A 51 -2.15 9.00 -16.73
C ALA A 51 -3.20 9.20 -17.83
#